data_AF-A0A533VXX7-F1
#
_entry.id   AF-A0A533VXX7-F1
#
_cell.length_a   1.000
_cell.length_b   1.000
_cell.length_c   1.000
_cell.angle_alpha   90.00
_cell.angle_beta   90.00
_cell.angle_gamma   90.00
#
_symmetry.space_group_name_H-M   'P 1'
#
loop_
_entity.id
_entity.type
_entity.pdbx_description
1 polymer ?
#
loop_
_entity_poly.entity_id
_entity_poly.type
_entity_poly.pdbx_seq_one_letter_code
_entity_poly.pdbx_strand_id
1 'polypeptide(L)' 'MRRRILKPVETDEDLTLALGTEKCRGSVLSLADCFALALARRVGGGTLLTTHSELGRTKGIGVKYLQIE' A
#
# COMPACT_ATOMS: atom_id res chain seq x y z
N MET A 1 -7.67 -4.91 25.88
CA MET A 1 -7.23 -4.54 24.52
C MET A 1 -7.59 -3.06 24.30
N ARG A 2 -6.62 -2.15 24.14
CA ARG A 2 -6.96 -0.73 23.84
C ARG A 2 -7.50 -0.63 22.42
N ARG A 3 -8.72 -0.11 22.25
CA ARG A 3 -9.34 0.12 20.94
C ARG A 3 -8.53 1.22 20.24
N ARG A 4 -7.76 0.87 19.21
CA ARG A 4 -7.09 1.86 18.37
C ARG A 4 -8.12 2.42 17.38
N ILE A 5 -8.20 3.74 17.30
CA ILE A 5 -9.05 4.41 16.31
C ILE A 5 -8.31 4.33 14.97
N LEU A 6 -8.91 3.66 13.99
CA LEU A 6 -8.41 3.65 12.61
C LEU A 6 -8.79 4.98 11.96
N LYS A 7 -7.83 5.63 11.31
CA LYS A 7 -8.08 6.82 10.50
C LYS A 7 -8.22 6.39 9.04
N PRO A 8 -9.43 6.44 8.44
CA PRO A 8 -9.55 6.22 7.00
C PRO A 8 -8.81 7.31 6.25
N VAL A 9 -8.22 6.94 5.11
CA VAL A 9 -7.68 7.90 4.16
C VAL A 9 -8.59 7.87 2.96
N GLU A 10 -9.16 9.01 2.62
CA GLU A 10 -10.02 9.14 1.45
C GLU A 10 -9.18 9.04 0.17
N THR A 11 -9.80 8.51 -0.87
CA THR A 11 -9.23 8.51 -2.22
C THR A 11 -9.49 9.86 -2.87
N ASP A 12 -8.46 10.45 -3.46
CA ASP A 12 -8.56 11.64 -4.30
C ASP A 12 -7.91 11.42 -5.67
N GLU A 13 -7.99 12.44 -6.53
CA GLU A 13 -7.47 12.40 -7.89
C GLU A 13 -5.96 12.16 -7.90
N ASP A 14 -5.20 12.80 -7.00
CA ASP A 14 -3.75 12.63 -6.89
C ASP A 14 -3.37 11.18 -6.54
N LEU A 15 -4.06 10.58 -5.55
CA LEU A 15 -3.83 9.19 -5.17
C LEU A 15 -4.24 8.23 -6.29
N THR A 16 -5.32 8.53 -6.99
CA THR A 16 -5.80 7.74 -8.14
C THR A 16 -4.80 7.79 -9.29
N LEU A 17 -4.24 8.96 -9.59
CA LEU A 17 -3.22 9.12 -10.62
C LEU A 17 -1.91 8.40 -10.25
N ALA A 18 -1.50 8.49 -8.98
CA ALA A 18 -0.34 7.78 -8.47
C ALA A 18 -0.51 6.25 -8.57
N LEU A 19 -1.68 5.72 -8.18
CA LEU A 19 -2.05 4.32 -8.43
C LEU A 19 -1.94 3.97 -9.91
N GLY A 20 -2.56 4.77 -10.78
CA GLY A 20 -2.61 4.48 -12.22
C GLY A 20 -1.21 4.36 -12.80
N THR A 21 -0.29 5.21 -12.34
CA THR A 21 1.12 5.17 -12.70
C THR A 21 1.78 3.85 -12.26
N GLU A 22 1.56 3.40 -11.02
CA GLU A 22 2.10 2.12 -10.52
C GLU A 22 1.51 0.91 -11.24
N LYS A 23 0.24 0.96 -11.64
CA LYS A 23 -0.40 -0.11 -12.41
C LYS A 23 0.12 -0.18 -13.85
N CYS A 24 0.22 0.96 -14.52
CA CYS A 24 0.67 1.06 -15.91
C CYS A 24 2.16 0.77 -16.10
N ARG A 25 2.99 0.84 -15.05
CA ARG A 25 4.42 0.47 -15.07
C ARG A 25 4.70 -1.03 -15.22
N GLY A 26 3.69 -1.83 -15.59
CA GLY A 26 3.85 -3.26 -15.85
C GLY A 26 3.83 -4.13 -14.58
N SER A 27 3.19 -3.68 -13.50
CA SER A 27 3.08 -4.48 -12.29
C SER A 27 2.00 -5.56 -12.45
N VAL A 28 2.36 -6.80 -12.09
CA VAL A 28 1.42 -7.93 -11.90
C VAL A 28 0.52 -7.75 -10.67
N LEU A 29 0.74 -6.68 -9.91
CA LEU A 29 0.00 -6.37 -8.70
C LEU A 29 -1.47 -6.05 -8.99
N SER A 30 -2.35 -6.36 -8.03
CA SER A 30 -3.75 -5.98 -8.12
C SER A 30 -3.92 -4.46 -8.01
N LEU A 31 -5.12 -3.95 -8.36
CA LEU A 31 -5.44 -2.54 -8.12
C LEU A 31 -5.37 -2.18 -6.64
N ALA A 32 -5.80 -3.08 -5.75
CA ALA A 32 -5.74 -2.87 -4.31
C ALA A 32 -4.29 -2.74 -3.81
N ASP A 33 -3.39 -3.58 -4.31
CA ASP A 33 -1.95 -3.53 -4.02
C ASP A 33 -1.33 -2.22 -4.51
N CYS A 34 -1.67 -1.80 -5.73
CA CYS A 34 -1.22 -0.50 -6.27
C CYS A 34 -1.71 0.66 -5.40
N PHE A 35 -2.95 0.60 -4.90
CA PHE A 35 -3.51 1.59 -3.99
C PHE A 35 -2.75 1.63 -2.66
N ALA A 36 -2.48 0.46 -2.08
CA ALA A 36 -1.76 0.35 -0.83
C ALA A 36 -0.34 0.93 -0.94
N LEU A 37 0.35 0.67 -2.06
CA LEU A 37 1.68 1.22 -2.33
C LEU A 37 1.64 2.73 -2.55
N ALA A 38 0.72 3.23 -3.37
CA ALA A 38 0.57 4.66 -3.63
C ALA A 38 0.26 5.42 -2.34
N LEU A 39 -0.64 4.88 -1.53
CA LEU A 39 -0.99 5.43 -0.23
C LEU A 39 0.22 5.44 0.72
N ALA A 40 0.94 4.33 0.83
CA ALA A 40 2.10 4.20 1.71
C ALA A 40 3.23 5.20 1.35
N ARG A 41 3.44 5.48 0.05
CA ARG A 41 4.35 6.55 -0.40
C ARG A 41 3.84 7.93 0.00
N ARG A 42 2.54 8.20 -0.20
CA ARG A 42 1.93 9.50 0.11
C ARG A 42 2.03 9.87 1.59
N VAL A 43 1.81 8.92 2.50
CA VAL A 43 1.94 9.20 3.95
C VAL A 43 3.40 9.39 4.41
N GLY A 44 4.40 9.14 3.55
CA GLY A 44 5.79 9.54 3.79
C GLY A 44 6.46 8.87 4.98
N GLY A 45 6.19 7.57 5.22
CA GLY A 45 6.79 6.83 6.35
C GLY A 45 5.94 5.71 6.95
N GLY A 46 4.83 5.34 6.31
CA GLY A 46 3.99 4.23 6.76
C GLY A 46 4.64 2.86 6.51
N THR A 47 4.38 1.90 7.40
CA THR A 47 4.67 0.48 7.15
C THR A 47 3.42 -0.20 6.60
N LEU A 48 3.51 -0.77 5.40
CA LEU A 48 2.45 -1.60 4.83
C LEU A 48 2.48 -2.98 5.51
N LEU A 49 1.41 -3.30 6.23
CA LEU A 49 1.17 -4.64 6.77
C LEU A 49 0.38 -5.44 5.73
N THR A 50 0.90 -6.60 5.34
CA THR A 50 0.25 -7.41 4.31
C THR A 50 0.52 -8.90 4.51
N THR A 51 -0.39 -9.73 4.05
CA THR A 51 -0.23 -11.19 3.95
C THR A 51 0.18 -11.62 2.54
N HIS A 52 0.43 -10.65 1.66
CA HIS A 52 0.85 -10.88 0.29
C HIS A 52 2.34 -10.57 0.12
N SER A 53 3.13 -11.61 -0.12
CA SER A 53 4.59 -11.54 -0.10
C SER A 53 5.19 -10.75 -1.27
N GLU A 54 4.47 -10.63 -2.39
CA GLU A 54 4.98 -9.93 -3.58
C GLU A 54 5.22 -8.43 -3.35
N LEU A 55 4.41 -7.81 -2.48
CA LEU A 55 4.55 -6.41 -2.08
C LEU A 55 5.87 -6.12 -1.36
N GLY A 56 6.49 -7.13 -0.72
CA GLY A 56 7.75 -6.97 -0.01
C GLY A 56 8.94 -6.60 -0.90
N ARG A 57 8.79 -6.70 -2.22
CA ARG A 57 9.84 -6.34 -3.19
C ARG A 57 9.86 -4.86 -3.56
N THR A 58 8.85 -4.09 -3.14
CA THR A 58 8.75 -2.67 -3.49
C THR A 58 9.76 -1.83 -2.72
N LYS A 59 10.66 -1.17 -3.46
CA LYS A 59 11.66 -0.28 -2.88
C LYS A 59 11.03 1.01 -2.37
N GLY A 60 11.58 1.54 -1.28
CA GLY A 60 11.20 2.85 -0.73
C GLY A 60 9.95 2.84 0.15
N ILE A 61 9.37 1.67 0.44
CA ILE A 61 8.24 1.50 1.34
C ILE A 61 8.62 0.44 2.37
N GLY A 62 8.38 0.72 3.66
CA GLY A 62 8.49 -0.30 4.68
C GLY A 62 7.35 -1.31 4.52
N VAL A 63 7.65 -2.56 4.20
CA VAL A 63 6.63 -3.62 4.09
C VAL A 63 6.94 -4.68 5.14
N LYS A 64 5.92 -5.06 5.92
CA LYS A 64 6.01 -6.15 6.88
C LYS A 64 4.99 -7.22 6.51
N TYR A 65 5.52 -8.38 6.15
CA TYR A 65 4.73 -9.57 5.88
C TYR A 65 4.20 -10.16 7.19
N LEU A 66 2.91 -10.46 7.22
CA LEU A 66 2.25 -11.20 8.30
C LEU A 66 1.98 -12.61 7.79
N GLN A 67 2.72 -13.57 8.32
CA GLN A 67 2.43 -14.98 8.11
C GLN A 67 1.19 -15.33 8.94
N ILE A 68 0.15 -15.84 8.28
CA ILE A 68 -1.04 -16.36 8.94
C ILE A 68 -0.96 -17.88 8.82
N GLU A 69 -0.96 -18.55 9.97
CA GLU A 69 -0.99 -20.02 10.10
C GLU A 69 -2.41 -20.56 9.97
#